data_AF-A0A2N9NH62-F1
#
_entry.id   AF-A0A2N9NH62-F1
#
_cell.length_a   1.000
_cell.length_b   1.000
_cell.length_c   1.000
_cell.angle_alpha   90.00
_cell.angle_beta   90.00
_cell.angle_gamma   90.00
#
_symmetry.space_group_name_H-M   'P 1'
#
loop_
_entity.id
_entity.type
_entity.pdbx_description
1 polymer ?
#
loop_
_entity_poly.entity_id
_entity_poly.type
_entity_poly.pdbx_seq_one_letter_code
_entity_poly.pdbx_strand_id
1 'polypeptide(L)'
;MEQRCRNGSVLNAPARMQAAWDSGIMNYYHPEDRAKLPIAMDPGDSLASSISLRRGEKVTYHYHPGTVRGEGDNSPVKTVAVLTCVAGPLPPDAFRPGYCGHDPGIYLARDLKRHLLPLFDRPAGAPDPAKFAENVQRPWCDAGFFSFDVPQDSMPNYAQAYAQCVADAVLLACCDGTKPEDKEHLLINVIQIGIDHYGLIRQGHPGWPAHGGHGSGRKFPIVFAGAMLGDETMANINSSFPKAQFGEDEQTAYGDCWTGAKVVFTGHSGIDEATGIGRDYVRAGNPWGPYEHLSPDKWLPEEFRSDAYRRANTSTCFVAQALVLRAMKLERAWNHDAFFDYVDRWMFEDDKPFRIEIAKYCKPAYSKDTYLDDSKDWFHEGYADQPWVKELWTKYRPLCPAPTDGWKQKHDDSYYRNAVEKQRKQSGLELRHRSRGLPFILSNGAKTDFIPAGLKKAISAVPLSALS
;
A
#
# COMPACT_ATOMS: atom_id res chain seq x y z
N MET A 1 -25.54 -24.28 10.20
CA MET A 1 -24.69 -23.65 11.23
C MET A 1 -23.27 -23.65 10.68
N GLU A 2 -22.98 -22.69 9.80
CA GLU A 2 -21.65 -22.49 9.23
C GLU A 2 -20.68 -22.13 10.36
N GLN A 3 -19.49 -22.75 10.35
CA GLN A 3 -18.63 -22.85 11.53
C GLN A 3 -18.09 -21.48 11.96
N ARG A 4 -18.70 -20.89 12.99
CA ARG A 4 -18.10 -19.76 13.69
C ARG A 4 -16.71 -20.15 14.16
N CYS A 5 -15.71 -19.39 13.74
CA CYS A 5 -14.31 -19.58 14.09
C CYS A 5 -13.76 -18.32 14.76
N ARG A 6 -13.01 -18.52 15.85
CA ARG A 6 -12.19 -17.52 16.53
C ARG A 6 -10.91 -18.19 16.96
N ASN A 7 -9.82 -17.44 17.04
CA ASN A 7 -8.49 -17.92 17.43
C ASN A 7 -8.02 -19.10 16.56
N GLY A 8 -8.22 -18.98 15.25
CA GLY A 8 -7.83 -20.00 14.27
C GLY A 8 -6.31 -20.09 14.12
N SER A 9 -5.87 -21.28 13.72
CA SER A 9 -4.49 -21.57 13.33
C SER A 9 -4.46 -22.06 11.90
N VAL A 10 -3.41 -21.73 11.16
CA VAL A 10 -3.18 -22.15 9.77
C VAL A 10 -1.75 -22.64 9.65
N LEU A 11 -1.61 -23.85 9.12
CA LEU A 11 -0.33 -24.43 8.75
C LEU A 11 0.02 -23.95 7.34
N ASN A 12 1.22 -23.42 7.15
CA ASN A 12 1.75 -22.90 5.90
C ASN A 12 0.75 -21.98 5.19
N ALA A 13 0.56 -20.77 5.75
CA ALA A 13 -0.53 -19.89 5.34
C ALA A 13 -0.62 -19.76 3.80
N PRO A 14 -1.82 -19.78 3.22
CA PRO A 14 -2.00 -19.84 1.78
C PRO A 14 -1.69 -18.50 1.10
N ALA A 15 -0.94 -18.54 -0.01
CA ALA A 15 -0.55 -17.37 -0.81
C ALA A 15 -1.65 -16.93 -1.81
N ARG A 16 -2.92 -16.89 -1.42
CA ARG A 16 -4.04 -16.70 -2.37
C ARG A 16 -5.11 -15.71 -1.92
N MET A 17 -4.72 -14.71 -1.12
CA MET A 17 -5.63 -13.77 -0.45
C MET A 17 -6.67 -14.45 0.42
N GLN A 18 -6.22 -15.31 1.33
CA GLN A 18 -7.08 -16.11 2.18
C GLN A 18 -6.54 -16.17 3.61
N ALA A 19 -7.47 -16.23 4.55
CA ALA A 19 -7.20 -16.31 5.98
C ALA A 19 -8.22 -17.23 6.66
N ALA A 20 -7.80 -17.92 7.72
CA ALA A 20 -8.69 -18.77 8.53
C ALA A 20 -8.62 -18.45 10.03
N TRP A 21 -8.20 -17.23 10.38
CA TRP A 21 -8.03 -16.78 11.78
C TRP A 21 -9.35 -16.62 12.53
N ASP A 22 -10.33 -15.98 11.89
CA ASP A 22 -11.62 -15.66 12.48
C ASP A 22 -12.68 -15.57 11.37
N SER A 23 -13.83 -16.18 11.60
CA SER A 23 -14.96 -16.18 10.63
C SER A 23 -15.59 -14.80 10.39
N GLY A 24 -15.21 -13.79 11.16
CA GLY A 24 -15.59 -12.40 10.95
C GLY A 24 -14.71 -11.65 9.95
N ILE A 25 -13.65 -12.28 9.41
CA ILE A 25 -12.84 -11.69 8.34
C ILE A 25 -13.72 -11.53 7.10
N MET A 26 -13.80 -10.31 6.60
CA MET A 26 -14.59 -9.99 5.41
C MET A 26 -13.86 -10.45 4.14
N ASN A 27 -14.59 -11.02 3.18
CA ASN A 27 -14.15 -11.43 1.84
C ASN A 27 -13.06 -12.51 1.74
N TYR A 28 -12.18 -12.67 2.73
CA TYR A 28 -11.00 -13.54 2.67
C TYR A 28 -11.05 -14.70 3.66
N TYR A 29 -12.19 -14.94 4.34
CA TYR A 29 -12.31 -16.06 5.26
C TYR A 29 -12.52 -17.40 4.53
N HIS A 30 -11.58 -18.32 4.70
CA HIS A 30 -11.59 -19.66 4.12
C HIS A 30 -11.47 -20.73 5.22
N PRO A 31 -12.58 -21.30 5.71
CA PRO A 31 -12.56 -22.24 6.83
C PRO A 31 -11.78 -23.53 6.53
N GLU A 32 -11.61 -23.88 5.26
CA GLU A 32 -10.85 -25.05 4.80
C GLU A 32 -9.36 -24.96 5.08
N ASP A 33 -8.78 -23.76 5.17
CA ASP A 33 -7.35 -23.57 5.43
C ASP A 33 -7.01 -23.73 6.93
N ARG A 34 -8.02 -23.87 7.79
CA ARG A 34 -7.82 -24.00 9.22
C ARG A 34 -7.14 -25.32 9.56
N ALA A 35 -6.02 -25.23 10.29
CA ALA A 35 -5.36 -26.37 10.88
C ALA A 35 -6.20 -26.99 12.01
N LYS A 36 -6.28 -28.32 12.06
CA LYS A 36 -7.00 -29.08 13.09
C LYS A 36 -6.02 -29.83 13.97
N LEU A 37 -6.27 -29.83 15.28
CA LEU A 37 -5.43 -30.56 16.23
C LEU A 37 -5.68 -32.08 16.14
N PRO A 38 -4.64 -32.91 16.35
CA PRO A 38 -3.23 -32.51 16.50
C PRO A 38 -2.62 -32.03 15.17
N ILE A 39 -1.74 -31.04 15.23
CA ILE A 39 -1.05 -30.48 14.06
C ILE A 39 0.36 -31.07 14.03
N ALA A 40 0.65 -31.90 13.03
CA ALA A 40 2.01 -32.32 12.72
C ALA A 40 2.69 -31.21 11.88
N MET A 41 3.97 -30.97 12.14
CA MET A 41 4.79 -30.00 11.41
C MET A 41 6.11 -30.65 11.03
N ASP A 42 6.50 -30.49 9.77
CA ASP A 42 7.80 -30.89 9.26
C ASP A 42 8.76 -29.68 9.24
N PRO A 43 10.09 -29.90 9.28
CA PRO A 43 11.05 -28.82 9.09
C PRO A 43 10.78 -28.02 7.81
N GLY A 44 10.64 -26.69 7.94
CA GLY A 44 10.23 -25.79 6.86
C GLY A 44 8.77 -25.37 6.93
N ASP A 45 7.96 -25.99 7.80
CA ASP A 45 6.58 -25.58 8.04
C ASP A 45 6.48 -24.42 9.03
N SER A 46 5.49 -23.56 8.81
CA SER A 46 5.08 -22.49 9.73
C SER A 46 3.64 -22.69 10.18
N LEU A 47 3.40 -22.52 11.48
CA LEU A 47 2.07 -22.48 12.07
C LEU A 47 1.80 -21.06 12.56
N ALA A 48 0.92 -20.34 11.87
CA ALA A 48 0.40 -19.06 12.31
C ALA A 48 -0.85 -19.29 13.17
N SER A 49 -0.90 -18.73 14.37
CA SER A 49 -2.02 -18.86 15.31
C SER A 49 -2.47 -17.51 15.82
N SER A 50 -3.78 -17.30 15.87
CA SER A 50 -4.37 -15.99 16.19
C SER A 50 -5.03 -15.93 17.56
N ILE A 51 -5.10 -14.71 18.10
CA ILE A 51 -6.12 -14.32 19.08
C ILE A 51 -7.05 -13.36 18.36
N SER A 52 -8.35 -13.53 18.53
CA SER A 52 -9.37 -12.65 17.96
C SER A 52 -9.90 -11.67 18.99
N LEU A 53 -10.14 -10.42 18.58
CA LEU A 53 -10.75 -9.37 19.41
C LEU A 53 -12.12 -9.80 19.94
N ARG A 54 -12.53 -9.36 21.12
CA ARG A 54 -13.93 -9.52 21.58
C ARG A 54 -14.81 -8.53 20.81
N ARG A 55 -16.10 -8.85 20.64
CA ARG A 55 -17.04 -7.89 20.04
C ARG A 55 -17.08 -6.62 20.91
N GLY A 56 -16.95 -5.45 20.29
CA GLY A 56 -16.88 -4.17 21.00
C GLY A 56 -15.51 -3.86 21.64
N GLU A 57 -14.51 -4.74 21.51
CA GLU A 57 -13.15 -4.44 21.93
C GLU A 57 -12.56 -3.34 21.05
N LYS A 58 -11.94 -2.35 21.70
CA LYS A 58 -11.27 -1.23 21.05
C LYS A 58 -9.78 -1.53 20.94
N VAL A 59 -9.19 -1.22 19.78
CA VAL A 59 -7.75 -1.29 19.55
C VAL A 59 -7.27 0.07 19.06
N THR A 60 -6.10 0.49 19.47
CA THR A 60 -5.45 1.73 19.01
C THR A 60 -4.30 1.41 18.08
N TYR A 61 -4.06 2.26 17.08
CA TYR A 61 -2.96 2.10 16.13
C TYR A 61 -2.04 3.30 16.19
N HIS A 62 -0.81 3.08 15.74
CA HIS A 62 0.03 4.20 15.35
C HIS A 62 -0.60 4.90 14.11
N TYR A 63 -0.52 6.23 14.07
CA TYR A 63 -1.03 7.12 13.01
C TYR A 63 -2.55 7.26 12.80
N HIS A 64 -3.40 6.41 13.38
CA HIS A 64 -4.85 6.50 13.18
C HIS A 64 -5.66 6.34 14.47
N PRO A 65 -6.88 6.94 14.53
CA PRO A 65 -7.80 6.65 15.60
C PRO A 65 -8.09 5.15 15.61
N GLY A 66 -8.10 4.59 16.82
CA GLY A 66 -8.36 3.18 17.03
C GLY A 66 -9.68 2.69 16.42
N THR A 67 -9.83 1.37 16.30
CA THR A 67 -11.02 0.74 15.74
C THR A 67 -11.73 -0.13 16.76
N VAL A 68 -12.93 -0.58 16.41
CA VAL A 68 -13.77 -1.41 17.27
C VAL A 68 -14.24 -2.63 16.51
N ARG A 69 -14.02 -3.83 17.07
CA ARG A 69 -14.53 -5.05 16.43
C ARG A 69 -16.05 -5.02 16.32
N GLY A 70 -16.54 -5.19 15.10
CA GLY A 70 -17.96 -5.24 14.76
C GLY A 70 -18.56 -3.89 14.36
N GLU A 71 -17.72 -2.87 14.22
CA GLU A 71 -18.04 -1.59 13.57
C GLU A 71 -17.31 -1.50 12.23
N GLY A 72 -17.95 -0.98 11.19
CA GLY A 72 -17.35 -0.81 9.86
C GLY A 72 -16.70 -2.09 9.31
N ASP A 73 -15.57 -1.92 8.65
CA ASP A 73 -14.83 -2.98 7.98
C ASP A 73 -13.58 -3.43 8.78
N ASN A 74 -13.64 -3.34 10.10
CA ASN A 74 -12.49 -3.59 10.97
C ASN A 74 -12.13 -5.08 11.06
N SER A 75 -10.85 -5.42 10.91
CA SER A 75 -10.37 -6.80 11.12
C SER A 75 -10.72 -7.30 12.54
N PRO A 76 -11.24 -8.53 12.68
CA PRO A 76 -11.55 -9.15 13.97
C PRO A 76 -10.32 -9.74 14.68
N VAL A 77 -9.14 -9.68 14.06
CA VAL A 77 -7.92 -10.36 14.53
C VAL A 77 -7.15 -9.44 15.47
N LYS A 78 -6.91 -9.88 16.70
CA LYS A 78 -6.15 -9.10 17.69
C LYS A 78 -4.65 -9.20 17.44
N THR A 79 -4.13 -10.41 17.41
CA THR A 79 -2.69 -10.66 17.22
C THR A 79 -2.48 -12.02 16.59
N VAL A 80 -1.35 -12.21 15.93
CA VAL A 80 -0.91 -13.49 15.37
C VAL A 80 0.50 -13.77 15.84
N ALA A 81 0.76 -15.01 16.23
CA ALA A 81 2.10 -15.53 16.45
C ALA A 81 2.43 -16.57 15.38
N VAL A 82 3.68 -16.59 14.92
CA VAL A 82 4.18 -17.55 13.94
C VAL A 82 5.20 -18.46 14.62
N LEU A 83 4.94 -19.76 14.59
CA LEU A 83 5.89 -20.79 15.00
C LEU A 83 6.44 -21.46 13.73
N THR A 84 7.75 -21.46 13.54
CA THR A 84 8.37 -22.18 12.41
C THR A 84 9.10 -23.42 12.91
N CYS A 85 8.84 -24.56 12.29
CA CYS A 85 9.57 -25.80 12.53
C CYS A 85 10.85 -25.79 11.69
N VAL A 86 11.98 -26.09 12.32
CA VAL A 86 13.31 -26.12 11.67
C VAL A 86 13.98 -27.46 11.94
N ALA A 87 14.86 -27.90 11.04
CA ALA A 87 15.46 -29.24 11.08
C ALA A 87 16.37 -29.46 12.30
N GLY A 88 16.88 -28.37 12.88
CA GLY A 88 17.71 -28.38 14.08
C GLY A 88 17.89 -26.96 14.64
N PRO A 89 18.55 -26.81 15.79
CA PRO A 89 18.81 -25.51 16.39
C PRO A 89 19.53 -24.55 15.42
N LEU A 90 19.05 -23.32 15.36
CA LEU A 90 19.64 -22.23 14.57
C LEU A 90 20.42 -21.27 15.48
N PRO A 91 21.39 -20.51 14.95
CA PRO A 91 22.05 -19.46 15.73
C PRO A 91 21.04 -18.37 16.15
N PRO A 92 21.30 -17.63 17.24
CA PRO A 92 20.35 -16.67 17.82
C PRO A 92 20.05 -15.46 16.92
N ASP A 93 20.85 -15.25 15.88
CA ASP A 93 20.68 -14.18 14.89
C ASP A 93 20.05 -14.67 13.58
N ALA A 94 19.51 -15.89 13.54
CA ALA A 94 18.76 -16.38 12.39
C ALA A 94 17.40 -15.68 12.30
N PHE A 95 17.06 -15.21 11.10
CA PHE A 95 15.69 -14.81 10.77
C PHE A 95 14.81 -16.06 10.68
N ARG A 96 13.51 -15.91 10.97
CA ARG A 96 12.56 -16.97 10.60
C ARG A 96 12.38 -16.94 9.07
N PRO A 97 12.12 -18.11 8.45
CA PRO A 97 11.48 -18.16 7.14
C PRO A 97 10.14 -17.41 7.14
N GLY A 98 9.67 -17.02 5.95
CA GLY A 98 8.34 -16.43 5.80
C GLY A 98 7.24 -17.42 6.24
N TYR A 99 6.14 -16.90 6.77
CA TYR A 99 5.06 -17.74 7.33
C TYR A 99 4.19 -18.47 6.28
N CYS A 100 4.44 -18.22 5.00
CA CYS A 100 3.64 -18.67 3.88
C CYS A 100 4.33 -19.80 3.10
N GLY A 101 3.57 -20.86 2.81
CA GLY A 101 4.10 -22.05 2.14
C GLY A 101 5.12 -22.81 3.00
N HIS A 102 5.89 -23.67 2.33
CA HIS A 102 6.97 -24.43 2.94
C HIS A 102 8.31 -23.82 2.51
N ASP A 103 9.10 -23.31 3.46
CA ASP A 103 10.34 -22.59 3.19
C ASP A 103 11.47 -22.99 4.16
N PRO A 104 12.49 -23.72 3.69
CA PRO A 104 13.64 -24.04 4.51
C PRO A 104 14.72 -22.93 4.54
N GLY A 105 14.53 -21.83 3.79
CA GLY A 105 15.53 -20.75 3.68
C GLY A 105 15.76 -20.01 4.99
N ILE A 106 17.02 -19.90 5.41
CA ILE A 106 17.44 -19.16 6.62
C ILE A 106 18.45 -18.09 6.25
N TYR A 107 18.18 -16.86 6.68
CA TYR A 107 19.13 -15.76 6.64
C TYR A 107 19.68 -15.48 8.04
N LEU A 108 20.87 -14.88 8.12
CA LEU A 108 21.50 -14.51 9.38
C LEU A 108 21.69 -12.99 9.48
N ALA A 109 21.37 -12.41 10.63
CA ALA A 109 21.52 -10.98 10.85
C ALA A 109 22.98 -10.52 10.81
N ARG A 110 23.96 -11.38 11.11
CA ARG A 110 25.38 -11.04 10.94
C ARG A 110 25.78 -10.74 9.49
N ASP A 111 25.04 -11.25 8.51
CA ASP A 111 25.35 -11.10 7.08
C ASP A 111 24.73 -9.86 6.44
N LEU A 112 23.91 -9.10 7.19
CA LEU A 112 23.26 -7.91 6.65
C LEU A 112 24.26 -6.88 6.15
N LYS A 113 23.97 -6.32 4.96
CA LYS A 113 24.72 -5.29 4.27
C LYS A 113 24.52 -3.90 4.89
N ARG A 114 24.78 -3.78 6.20
CA ARG A 114 24.61 -2.52 6.99
C ARG A 114 25.37 -1.32 6.43
N HIS A 115 26.45 -1.56 5.68
CA HIS A 115 27.22 -0.51 5.01
C HIS A 115 26.43 0.21 3.89
N LEU A 116 25.29 -0.34 3.45
CA LEU A 116 24.39 0.31 2.50
C LEU A 116 23.51 1.38 3.15
N LEU A 117 23.36 1.36 4.49
CA LEU A 117 22.47 2.28 5.18
C LEU A 117 23.04 3.71 5.13
N PRO A 118 22.24 4.70 4.74
CA PRO A 118 22.63 6.10 4.85
C PRO A 118 22.73 6.52 6.33
N LEU A 119 23.36 7.67 6.55
CA LEU A 119 23.39 8.36 7.83
C LEU A 119 22.71 9.72 7.69
N PHE A 120 21.68 9.94 8.50
CA PHE A 120 20.93 11.19 8.56
C PHE A 120 21.12 11.85 9.92
N ASP A 121 21.07 13.17 9.96
CA ASP A 121 21.05 13.93 11.21
C ASP A 121 19.63 13.88 11.75
N ARG A 122 19.48 13.40 12.98
CA ARG A 122 18.18 13.16 13.60
C ARG A 122 17.46 14.47 13.88
N PRO A 123 16.27 14.69 13.29
CA PRO A 123 15.44 15.84 13.64
C PRO A 123 15.01 15.80 15.11
N ALA A 124 14.88 16.96 15.75
CA ALA A 124 14.43 17.05 17.14
C ALA A 124 13.03 16.44 17.35
N GLY A 125 12.17 16.49 16.32
CA GLY A 125 10.82 15.92 16.34
C GLY A 125 10.73 14.43 16.01
N ALA A 126 11.86 13.75 15.75
CA ALA A 126 11.85 12.33 15.42
C ALA A 126 11.45 11.49 16.66
N PRO A 127 10.58 10.48 16.49
CA PRO A 127 10.12 9.63 17.60
C PRO A 127 11.27 8.87 18.27
N ASP A 128 11.01 8.35 19.47
CA ASP A 128 11.95 7.50 20.19
C ASP A 128 12.14 6.14 19.47
N PRO A 129 13.36 5.77 19.04
CA PRO A 129 13.60 4.56 18.25
C PRO A 129 13.21 3.27 18.97
N ALA A 130 13.46 3.19 20.28
CA ALA A 130 13.15 2.02 21.08
C ALA A 130 11.63 1.77 21.15
N LYS A 131 10.85 2.81 21.46
CA LYS A 131 9.39 2.74 21.45
C LYS A 131 8.84 2.50 20.05
N PHE A 132 9.45 3.10 19.02
CA PHE A 132 8.97 2.93 17.66
C PHE A 132 9.15 1.49 17.16
N ALA A 133 10.21 0.81 17.60
CA ALA A 133 10.47 -0.59 17.23
C ALA A 133 9.32 -1.55 17.64
N GLU A 134 8.53 -1.20 18.66
CA GLU A 134 7.35 -1.97 19.09
C GLU A 134 6.29 -2.07 17.96
N ASN A 135 6.19 -1.07 17.08
CA ASN A 135 5.22 -1.02 15.99
C ASN A 135 5.52 -2.04 14.86
N VAL A 136 6.75 -2.52 14.77
CA VAL A 136 7.22 -3.45 13.73
C VAL A 136 7.69 -4.79 14.30
N GLN A 137 7.66 -4.96 15.63
CA GLN A 137 8.22 -6.13 16.31
C GLN A 137 7.44 -7.43 16.05
N ARG A 138 6.11 -7.32 15.88
CA ARG A 138 5.23 -8.49 15.76
C ARG A 138 5.03 -8.88 14.29
N PRO A 139 4.70 -10.14 13.97
CA PRO A 139 4.44 -10.56 12.61
C PRO A 139 3.30 -9.78 11.94
N TRP A 140 3.53 -9.35 10.71
CA TRP A 140 2.52 -8.70 9.86
C TRP A 140 1.89 -9.76 8.95
N CYS A 141 0.92 -10.51 9.49
CA CYS A 141 0.16 -11.48 8.71
C CYS A 141 -0.95 -10.76 7.93
N ASP A 142 -0.74 -10.60 6.63
CA ASP A 142 -1.47 -9.67 5.76
C ASP A 142 -1.63 -10.31 4.37
N ALA A 143 -2.28 -11.46 4.35
CA ALA A 143 -2.56 -12.17 3.11
C ALA A 143 -3.79 -11.56 2.41
N GLY A 144 -4.74 -11.01 3.17
CA GLY A 144 -5.90 -10.34 2.60
C GLY A 144 -5.58 -8.97 2.01
N PHE A 145 -6.65 -8.23 1.73
CA PHE A 145 -6.59 -6.86 1.23
C PHE A 145 -7.62 -6.00 1.97
N PHE A 146 -7.50 -4.67 1.92
CA PHE A 146 -8.30 -3.75 2.76
C PHE A 146 -8.15 -3.93 4.27
N SER A 147 -7.11 -4.62 4.73
CA SER A 147 -6.83 -4.82 6.16
C SER A 147 -7.90 -5.64 6.91
N PHE A 148 -8.66 -6.49 6.21
CA PHE A 148 -9.76 -7.26 6.82
C PHE A 148 -9.30 -8.47 7.65
N ASP A 149 -8.07 -8.95 7.44
CA ASP A 149 -7.48 -10.10 8.13
C ASP A 149 -6.29 -9.75 9.04
N VAL A 150 -5.85 -8.49 9.04
CA VAL A 150 -4.60 -8.09 9.69
C VAL A 150 -4.69 -8.14 11.21
N PRO A 151 -3.60 -8.55 11.90
CA PRO A 151 -3.52 -8.52 13.37
C PRO A 151 -3.38 -7.09 13.91
N GLN A 152 -4.46 -6.61 14.54
CA GLN A 152 -4.66 -5.23 14.97
C GLN A 152 -3.65 -4.72 16.03
N ASP A 153 -3.10 -5.59 16.88
CA ASP A 153 -2.07 -5.25 17.87
C ASP A 153 -0.63 -5.34 17.29
N SER A 154 -0.48 -5.74 16.02
CA SER A 154 0.85 -6.04 15.43
C SER A 154 1.23 -5.08 14.31
N MET A 155 0.23 -4.57 13.59
CA MET A 155 0.42 -3.63 12.48
C MET A 155 -0.72 -2.60 12.47
N PRO A 156 -0.56 -1.46 11.75
CA PRO A 156 -1.66 -0.51 11.62
C PRO A 156 -2.89 -1.13 10.92
N ASN A 157 -4.03 -0.42 10.89
CA ASN A 157 -5.27 -0.91 10.27
C ASN A 157 -5.65 -0.25 8.92
N TYR A 158 -4.75 0.56 8.35
CA TYR A 158 -4.95 1.19 7.04
C TYR A 158 -3.60 1.35 6.33
N ALA A 159 -3.52 1.02 5.04
CA ALA A 159 -2.22 0.78 4.41
C ALA A 159 -1.35 2.02 4.16
N GLN A 160 -1.95 3.22 4.12
CA GLN A 160 -1.21 4.47 4.23
C GLN A 160 -0.28 4.45 5.45
N ALA A 161 -0.79 4.00 6.61
CA ALA A 161 0.01 3.87 7.81
C ALA A 161 1.02 2.72 7.74
N TYR A 162 0.85 1.75 6.84
CA TYR A 162 1.81 0.63 6.68
C TYR A 162 3.06 1.19 6.03
N ALA A 163 2.85 1.89 4.90
CA ALA A 163 3.85 2.63 4.16
C ALA A 163 4.62 3.60 5.05
N GLN A 164 3.93 4.40 5.87
CA GLN A 164 4.56 5.29 6.86
C GLN A 164 5.39 4.49 7.87
N CYS A 165 4.78 3.48 8.51
CA CYS A 165 5.41 2.79 9.64
C CYS A 165 6.70 2.06 9.25
N VAL A 166 6.71 1.32 8.14
CA VAL A 166 7.91 0.58 7.71
C VAL A 166 9.02 1.52 7.24
N ALA A 167 8.68 2.62 6.57
CA ALA A 167 9.67 3.57 6.07
C ALA A 167 10.24 4.44 7.20
N ASP A 168 9.40 4.89 8.13
CA ASP A 168 9.79 5.64 9.32
C ASP A 168 10.72 4.81 10.21
N ALA A 169 10.45 3.50 10.37
CA ALA A 169 11.35 2.60 11.11
C ALA A 169 12.76 2.57 10.50
N VAL A 170 12.87 2.49 9.17
CA VAL A 170 14.17 2.49 8.48
C VAL A 170 14.83 3.87 8.53
N LEU A 171 14.09 4.96 8.36
CA LEU A 171 14.62 6.32 8.52
C LEU A 171 15.19 6.54 9.93
N LEU A 172 14.48 6.11 10.98
CA LEU A 172 14.95 6.20 12.36
C LEU A 172 16.21 5.37 12.58
N ALA A 173 16.29 4.17 12.00
CA ALA A 173 17.50 3.36 12.05
C ALA A 173 18.67 4.09 11.37
N CYS A 174 18.44 4.85 10.30
CA CYS A 174 19.45 5.63 9.60
C CYS A 174 19.82 6.96 10.28
N CYS A 175 19.11 7.39 11.31
CA CYS A 175 19.43 8.61 12.06
C CYS A 175 20.67 8.44 12.96
N ASP A 176 21.46 9.51 13.06
CA ASP A 176 22.50 9.66 14.05
C ASP A 176 21.90 9.68 15.47
N GLY A 177 22.71 9.30 16.47
CA GLY A 177 22.24 9.20 17.85
C GLY A 177 21.22 8.08 18.13
N THR A 178 20.69 7.37 17.12
CA THR A 178 19.99 6.10 17.33
C THR A 178 20.98 5.08 17.88
N LYS A 179 20.69 4.55 19.06
CA LYS A 179 21.58 3.60 19.73
C LYS A 179 21.75 2.33 18.89
N PRO A 180 22.92 1.68 18.92
CA PRO A 180 23.15 0.46 18.14
C PRO A 180 22.09 -0.62 18.35
N GLU A 181 21.65 -0.85 19.60
CA GLU A 181 20.61 -1.81 19.93
C GLU A 181 19.24 -1.48 19.33
N ASP A 182 18.85 -0.20 19.38
CA ASP A 182 17.57 0.26 18.83
C ASP A 182 17.57 0.20 17.29
N LYS A 183 18.72 0.54 16.68
CA LYS A 183 18.96 0.37 15.25
C LYS A 183 18.79 -1.10 14.84
N GLU A 184 19.42 -2.03 15.56
CA GLU A 184 19.28 -3.46 15.26
C GLU A 184 17.84 -3.94 15.39
N HIS A 185 17.11 -3.53 16.43
CA HIS A 185 15.70 -3.88 16.58
C HIS A 185 14.85 -3.37 15.41
N LEU A 186 14.99 -2.09 15.02
CA LEU A 186 14.26 -1.52 13.89
C LEU A 186 14.56 -2.28 12.59
N LEU A 187 15.84 -2.54 12.30
CA LEU A 187 16.27 -3.21 11.07
C LEU A 187 15.80 -4.66 11.01
N ILE A 188 16.05 -5.45 12.06
CA ILE A 188 15.67 -6.87 12.10
C ILE A 188 14.16 -7.01 11.93
N ASN A 189 13.39 -6.17 12.64
CA ASN A 189 11.93 -6.21 12.58
C ASN A 189 11.39 -5.89 11.17
N VAL A 190 11.87 -4.83 10.52
CA VAL A 190 11.43 -4.47 9.15
C VAL A 190 11.90 -5.48 8.11
N ILE A 191 13.14 -5.97 8.21
CA ILE A 191 13.68 -6.98 7.28
C ILE A 191 12.83 -8.24 7.37
N GLN A 192 12.44 -8.63 8.57
CA GLN A 192 11.63 -9.80 8.79
C GLN A 192 10.19 -9.64 8.24
N ILE A 193 9.62 -8.44 8.30
CA ILE A 193 8.37 -8.09 7.59
C ILE A 193 8.57 -8.24 6.07
N GLY A 194 9.74 -7.84 5.54
CA GLY A 194 10.10 -8.04 4.14
C GLY A 194 10.18 -9.50 3.73
N ILE A 195 10.83 -10.35 4.53
CA ILE A 195 10.92 -11.81 4.33
C ILE A 195 9.53 -12.44 4.29
N ASP A 196 8.63 -12.04 5.20
CA ASP A 196 7.26 -12.54 5.25
C ASP A 196 6.45 -12.19 3.98
N HIS A 197 6.45 -10.92 3.59
CA HIS A 197 5.73 -10.47 2.40
C HIS A 197 6.34 -11.05 1.11
N TYR A 198 7.67 -11.19 1.06
CA TYR A 198 8.34 -11.90 -0.02
C TYR A 198 7.91 -13.37 -0.09
N GLY A 199 7.80 -14.03 1.07
CA GLY A 199 7.31 -15.40 1.18
C GLY A 199 5.92 -15.57 0.55
N LEU A 200 5.01 -14.63 0.79
CA LEU A 200 3.70 -14.60 0.12
C LEU A 200 3.84 -14.52 -1.41
N ILE A 201 4.57 -13.53 -1.93
CA ILE A 201 4.73 -13.33 -3.38
C ILE A 201 5.37 -14.56 -4.05
N ARG A 202 6.43 -15.10 -3.44
CA ARG A 202 7.15 -16.26 -3.96
C ARG A 202 6.27 -17.51 -4.05
N GLN A 203 5.30 -17.65 -3.16
CA GLN A 203 4.34 -18.76 -3.13
C GLN A 203 3.10 -18.52 -4.02
N GLY A 204 3.04 -17.41 -4.76
CA GLY A 204 2.01 -17.13 -5.75
C GLY A 204 0.99 -16.07 -5.35
N HIS A 205 1.21 -15.33 -4.27
CA HIS A 205 0.34 -14.22 -3.89
C HIS A 205 0.34 -13.14 -4.99
N PRO A 206 -0.83 -12.61 -5.38
CA PRO A 206 -0.92 -11.63 -6.47
C PRO A 206 -0.34 -10.26 -6.10
N GLY A 207 -0.02 -10.02 -4.83
CA GLY A 207 0.41 -8.73 -4.31
C GLY A 207 -0.75 -7.90 -3.77
N TRP A 208 -0.52 -6.59 -3.62
CA TRP A 208 -1.45 -5.63 -3.04
C TRP A 208 -1.66 -4.49 -4.04
N PRO A 209 -2.72 -4.60 -4.85
CA PRO A 209 -2.94 -3.66 -5.95
C PRO A 209 -3.37 -2.27 -5.50
N ALA A 210 -3.33 -1.31 -6.42
CA ALA A 210 -3.79 0.05 -6.18
C ALA A 210 -5.27 0.14 -5.77
N HIS A 211 -5.53 0.81 -4.66
CA HIS A 211 -6.88 1.20 -4.24
C HIS A 211 -6.83 2.35 -3.22
N GLY A 212 -6.43 3.53 -3.67
CA GLY A 212 -6.33 4.73 -2.88
C GLY A 212 -5.23 4.56 -1.84
N GLY A 213 -5.61 4.54 -0.56
CA GLY A 213 -4.67 4.34 0.55
C GLY A 213 -4.45 2.88 0.98
N HIS A 214 -4.93 1.87 0.24
CA HIS A 214 -4.86 0.46 0.67
C HIS A 214 -3.73 -0.39 0.05
N GLY A 215 -3.28 -0.08 -1.17
CA GLY A 215 -2.28 -0.88 -1.90
C GLY A 215 -0.83 -0.66 -1.47
N SER A 216 -0.58 0.42 -0.72
CA SER A 216 0.76 0.88 -0.37
C SER A 216 1.39 0.11 0.80
N GLY A 217 2.72 0.15 0.88
CA GLY A 217 3.50 -0.20 2.07
C GLY A 217 4.06 -1.62 2.12
N ARG A 218 3.75 -2.49 1.16
CA ARG A 218 4.31 -3.87 1.13
C ARG A 218 5.54 -4.01 0.23
N LYS A 219 5.67 -3.20 -0.82
CA LYS A 219 6.82 -3.31 -1.74
C LYS A 219 8.12 -2.89 -1.06
N PHE A 220 8.10 -1.77 -0.33
CA PHE A 220 9.26 -1.23 0.37
C PHE A 220 9.98 -2.23 1.29
N PRO A 221 9.32 -2.90 2.26
CA PRO A 221 10.02 -3.82 3.15
C PRO A 221 10.61 -5.02 2.39
N ILE A 222 9.99 -5.47 1.28
CA ILE A 222 10.54 -6.56 0.44
C ILE A 222 11.85 -6.11 -0.23
N VAL A 223 11.83 -4.99 -0.96
CA VAL A 223 13.00 -4.48 -1.68
C VAL A 223 14.13 -4.14 -0.72
N PHE A 224 13.80 -3.49 0.40
CA PHE A 224 14.75 -3.17 1.46
C PHE A 224 15.37 -4.42 2.08
N ALA A 225 14.56 -5.43 2.44
CA ALA A 225 15.05 -6.68 2.98
C ALA A 225 15.98 -7.40 2.00
N GLY A 226 15.60 -7.49 0.72
CA GLY A 226 16.44 -8.11 -0.32
C GLY A 226 17.80 -7.43 -0.45
N ALA A 227 17.82 -6.09 -0.50
CA ALA A 227 19.07 -5.33 -0.55
C ALA A 227 19.95 -5.55 0.69
N MET A 228 19.35 -5.54 1.89
CA MET A 228 20.06 -5.75 3.14
C MET A 228 20.57 -7.19 3.29
N LEU A 229 19.86 -8.17 2.75
CA LEU A 229 20.24 -9.59 2.78
C LEU A 229 21.22 -9.96 1.66
N GLY A 230 21.34 -9.13 0.62
CA GLY A 230 22.07 -9.47 -0.61
C GLY A 230 21.35 -10.51 -1.45
N ASP A 231 20.01 -10.59 -1.35
CA ASP A 231 19.16 -11.45 -2.15
C ASP A 231 18.61 -10.65 -3.34
N GLU A 232 19.21 -10.83 -4.51
CA GLU A 232 18.81 -10.13 -5.74
C GLU A 232 17.39 -10.48 -6.20
N THR A 233 16.89 -11.68 -5.90
CA THR A 233 15.52 -12.07 -6.32
C THR A 233 14.48 -11.34 -5.47
N MET A 234 14.76 -11.18 -4.18
CA MET A 234 13.93 -10.40 -3.27
C MET A 234 14.06 -8.89 -3.53
N ALA A 235 15.27 -8.39 -3.76
CA ALA A 235 15.52 -6.97 -3.98
C ALA A 235 14.86 -6.46 -5.28
N ASN A 236 14.85 -7.28 -6.33
CA ASN A 236 14.31 -6.93 -7.65
C ASN A 236 12.91 -7.52 -7.86
N ILE A 237 12.03 -7.40 -6.85
CA ILE A 237 10.77 -8.15 -6.75
C ILE A 237 9.89 -8.11 -8.03
N ASN A 238 9.72 -6.95 -8.66
CA ASN A 238 8.95 -6.83 -9.90
C ASN A 238 9.61 -7.54 -11.09
N SER A 239 10.94 -7.58 -11.14
CA SER A 239 11.65 -8.33 -12.20
C SER A 239 11.53 -9.83 -11.99
N SER A 240 11.63 -10.27 -10.73
CA SER A 240 11.52 -11.69 -10.37
C SER A 240 10.08 -12.22 -10.42
N PHE A 241 9.10 -11.36 -10.12
CA PHE A 241 7.68 -11.68 -10.09
C PHE A 241 6.88 -10.60 -10.83
N PRO A 242 6.93 -10.57 -12.17
CA PRO A 242 6.31 -9.52 -12.99
C PRO A 242 4.78 -9.54 -13.05
N LYS A 243 4.14 -10.33 -12.18
CA LYS A 243 2.69 -10.35 -11.98
C LYS A 243 2.29 -9.90 -10.58
N ALA A 244 3.26 -9.64 -9.71
CA ALA A 244 3.03 -9.15 -8.37
C ALA A 244 2.67 -7.67 -8.44
N GLN A 245 1.50 -7.34 -7.92
CA GLN A 245 0.92 -6.00 -8.01
C GLN A 245 1.25 -5.20 -6.75
N PHE A 246 1.61 -3.94 -6.92
CA PHE A 246 1.92 -3.03 -5.82
C PHE A 246 1.28 -1.67 -6.06
N GLY A 247 0.65 -1.10 -5.02
CA GLY A 247 -0.02 0.19 -5.12
C GLY A 247 0.94 1.33 -5.53
N GLU A 248 2.19 1.27 -5.09
CA GLU A 248 3.23 2.23 -5.45
C GLU A 248 3.48 2.28 -6.97
N ASP A 249 3.41 1.12 -7.62
CA ASP A 249 3.66 0.97 -9.06
C ASP A 249 2.43 1.33 -9.88
N GLU A 250 1.27 0.81 -9.47
CA GLU A 250 0.03 0.98 -10.22
C GLU A 250 -0.53 2.40 -10.14
N GLN A 251 -0.21 3.18 -9.08
CA GLN A 251 -0.72 4.54 -8.86
C GLN A 251 0.16 5.66 -9.43
N THR A 252 1.31 5.33 -10.02
CA THR A 252 2.24 6.32 -10.59
C THR A 252 2.68 5.91 -12.00
N ALA A 253 2.72 6.86 -12.93
CA ALA A 253 3.21 6.59 -14.29
C ALA A 253 3.75 7.86 -14.95
N TYR A 254 4.59 7.70 -15.96
CA TYR A 254 4.89 8.80 -16.88
C TYR A 254 3.68 9.12 -17.76
N GLY A 255 3.39 10.40 -17.93
CA GLY A 255 2.20 10.89 -18.62
C GLY A 255 2.10 12.41 -18.62
N ASP A 256 1.43 12.98 -19.61
CA ASP A 256 1.15 14.41 -19.66
C ASP A 256 0.08 14.78 -18.64
N CYS A 257 0.48 15.35 -17.51
CA CYS A 257 -0.42 15.90 -16.50
C CYS A 257 -0.96 17.26 -16.95
N TRP A 258 -2.21 17.57 -16.57
CA TRP A 258 -2.85 18.85 -16.82
C TRP A 258 -2.12 20.04 -16.18
N THR A 259 -1.29 19.81 -15.15
CA THR A 259 -0.43 20.84 -14.52
C THR A 259 0.82 21.17 -15.35
N GLY A 260 1.11 20.38 -16.39
CA GLY A 260 2.33 20.45 -17.20
C GLY A 260 3.41 19.45 -16.80
N ALA A 261 3.27 18.78 -15.63
CA ALA A 261 4.14 17.69 -15.23
C ALA A 261 4.10 16.52 -16.24
N LYS A 262 5.19 15.75 -16.29
CA LYS A 262 5.38 14.56 -17.15
C LYS A 262 5.29 13.24 -16.40
N VAL A 263 4.80 13.31 -15.17
CA VAL A 263 4.46 12.18 -14.32
C VAL A 263 3.09 12.43 -13.72
N VAL A 264 2.30 11.38 -13.58
CA VAL A 264 0.90 11.44 -13.18
C VAL A 264 0.60 10.48 -12.04
N PHE A 265 -0.36 10.87 -11.21
CA PHE A 265 -1.13 9.93 -10.41
C PHE A 265 -2.17 9.26 -11.32
N THR A 266 -2.16 7.94 -11.36
CA THR A 266 -2.94 7.17 -12.34
C THR A 266 -4.38 6.88 -11.87
N GLY A 267 -4.81 7.46 -10.75
CA GLY A 267 -6.15 7.28 -10.20
C GLY A 267 -6.17 6.55 -8.88
N HIS A 268 -7.31 6.59 -8.18
CA HIS A 268 -7.51 5.86 -6.94
C HIS A 268 -7.22 4.37 -7.13
N SER A 269 -7.72 3.81 -8.21
CA SER A 269 -7.59 2.38 -8.50
C SER A 269 -6.35 2.04 -9.34
N GLY A 270 -5.54 3.04 -9.68
CA GLY A 270 -4.37 2.86 -10.54
C GLY A 270 -4.69 2.31 -11.94
N ILE A 271 -3.65 1.83 -12.62
CA ILE A 271 -3.76 1.02 -13.84
C ILE A 271 -3.44 -0.42 -13.44
N ASP A 272 -4.34 -1.35 -13.71
CA ASP A 272 -4.09 -2.78 -13.49
C ASP A 272 -3.02 -3.27 -14.45
N GLU A 273 -1.90 -3.72 -13.89
CA GLU A 273 -0.78 -4.24 -14.66
C GLU A 273 -1.19 -5.41 -15.57
N ALA A 274 -2.13 -6.25 -15.13
CA ALA A 274 -2.54 -7.43 -15.88
C ALA A 274 -3.35 -7.10 -17.15
N THR A 275 -4.09 -5.99 -17.14
CA THR A 275 -5.00 -5.62 -18.23
C THR A 275 -4.56 -4.35 -18.97
N GLY A 276 -3.75 -3.52 -18.32
CA GLY A 276 -3.31 -2.21 -18.77
C GLY A 276 -4.47 -1.23 -18.92
N ILE A 277 -5.51 -1.34 -18.08
CA ILE A 277 -6.64 -0.40 -17.98
C ILE A 277 -6.83 0.04 -16.53
N GLY A 278 -7.51 1.18 -16.32
CA GLY A 278 -7.90 1.60 -14.98
C GLY A 278 -8.82 0.56 -14.30
N ARG A 279 -8.62 0.30 -13.00
CA ARG A 279 -9.46 -0.64 -12.23
C ARG A 279 -10.80 -0.04 -11.84
N ASP A 280 -11.86 -0.48 -12.49
CA ASP A 280 -13.22 -0.05 -12.12
C ASP A 280 -13.84 -1.01 -11.10
N TYR A 281 -13.22 -1.14 -9.92
CA TYR A 281 -13.56 -2.22 -8.97
C TYR A 281 -14.93 -2.11 -8.30
N VAL A 282 -15.55 -0.93 -8.23
CA VAL A 282 -16.58 -0.73 -7.17
C VAL A 282 -17.89 -0.09 -7.64
N ARG A 283 -17.97 0.52 -8.84
CA ARG A 283 -19.21 1.23 -9.24
C ARG A 283 -19.51 1.12 -10.74
N ALA A 284 -20.03 -0.04 -11.17
CA ALA A 284 -20.91 -0.16 -12.33
C ALA A 284 -20.59 0.77 -13.55
N GLY A 285 -19.31 0.82 -13.98
CA GLY A 285 -18.88 1.64 -15.12
C GLY A 285 -18.40 3.07 -14.82
N ASN A 286 -18.08 3.42 -13.57
CA ASN A 286 -17.46 4.69 -13.22
C ASN A 286 -15.93 4.57 -13.12
N PRO A 287 -15.16 5.37 -13.88
CA PRO A 287 -13.71 5.28 -13.90
C PRO A 287 -13.10 5.81 -12.60
N TRP A 288 -12.34 4.96 -11.90
CA TRP A 288 -11.47 5.35 -10.76
C TRP A 288 -9.98 5.33 -11.15
N GLY A 289 -9.72 5.22 -12.45
CA GLY A 289 -8.40 5.10 -13.06
C GLY A 289 -7.85 6.44 -13.59
N PRO A 290 -7.06 6.39 -14.68
CA PRO A 290 -6.33 7.54 -15.22
C PRO A 290 -7.17 8.79 -15.46
N TYR A 291 -6.88 9.90 -14.75
CA TYR A 291 -7.64 11.16 -14.89
C TYR A 291 -6.77 12.41 -15.07
N GLU A 292 -5.52 12.41 -14.60
CA GLU A 292 -4.68 13.62 -14.58
C GLU A 292 -4.28 14.17 -15.96
N HIS A 293 -4.53 13.46 -17.06
CA HIS A 293 -4.40 14.01 -18.41
C HIS A 293 -5.52 14.97 -18.82
N LEU A 294 -6.58 15.05 -18.01
CA LEU A 294 -7.72 15.94 -18.22
C LEU A 294 -7.60 17.15 -17.30
N SER A 295 -8.02 18.31 -17.80
CA SER A 295 -8.23 19.49 -16.98
C SER A 295 -9.42 19.28 -16.01
N PRO A 296 -9.42 19.91 -14.81
CA PRO A 296 -10.44 19.64 -13.78
C PRO A 296 -11.89 19.89 -14.19
N ASP A 297 -12.16 20.75 -15.19
CA ASP A 297 -13.50 20.98 -15.75
C ASP A 297 -14.11 19.72 -16.40
N LYS A 298 -13.25 18.78 -16.82
CA LYS A 298 -13.65 17.52 -17.46
C LYS A 298 -13.75 16.37 -16.48
N TRP A 299 -13.38 16.59 -15.21
CA TRP A 299 -13.39 15.51 -14.23
C TRP A 299 -14.82 15.09 -13.84
N LEU A 300 -15.00 13.78 -13.79
CA LEU A 300 -16.16 13.12 -13.21
C LEU A 300 -16.08 13.14 -11.68
N PRO A 301 -17.22 13.00 -10.97
CA PRO A 301 -17.23 12.99 -9.50
C PRO A 301 -16.26 11.99 -8.86
N GLU A 302 -16.02 10.85 -9.50
CA GLU A 302 -15.11 9.81 -9.00
C GLU A 302 -13.62 10.13 -9.25
N GLU A 303 -13.32 11.04 -10.17
CA GLU A 303 -11.96 11.53 -10.45
C GLU A 303 -11.60 12.64 -9.44
N PHE A 304 -12.56 13.48 -9.05
CA PHE A 304 -12.40 14.34 -7.85
C PHE A 304 -12.16 13.53 -6.58
N ARG A 305 -12.82 12.38 -6.44
CA ARG A 305 -12.54 11.43 -5.36
C ARG A 305 -11.11 10.90 -5.45
N SER A 306 -10.67 10.54 -6.66
CA SER A 306 -9.29 10.07 -6.87
C SER A 306 -8.26 11.11 -6.46
N ASP A 307 -8.44 12.38 -6.81
CA ASP A 307 -7.55 13.46 -6.36
C ASP A 307 -7.60 13.68 -4.84
N ALA A 308 -8.79 13.56 -4.24
CA ALA A 308 -8.89 13.65 -2.78
C ALA A 308 -8.10 12.54 -2.06
N TYR A 309 -8.17 11.30 -2.55
CA TYR A 309 -7.37 10.20 -2.00
C TYR A 309 -5.87 10.33 -2.31
N ARG A 310 -5.51 10.82 -3.51
CA ARG A 310 -4.14 11.17 -3.87
C ARG A 310 -3.51 12.06 -2.80
N ARG A 311 -4.25 13.09 -2.38
CA ARG A 311 -3.80 14.13 -1.43
C ARG A 311 -3.85 13.70 0.03
N ALA A 312 -4.94 13.08 0.45
CA ALA A 312 -5.17 12.77 1.87
C ALA A 312 -4.52 11.47 2.34
N ASN A 313 -4.23 10.55 1.42
CA ASN A 313 -3.90 9.17 1.79
C ASN A 313 -2.68 8.59 1.07
N THR A 314 -2.59 8.78 -0.24
CA THR A 314 -1.64 7.99 -1.04
C THR A 314 -0.27 8.65 -1.12
N SER A 315 -0.19 9.88 -1.60
CA SER A 315 1.10 10.50 -1.96
C SER A 315 1.98 10.79 -0.73
N THR A 316 1.33 11.11 0.39
CA THR A 316 1.98 11.55 1.63
C THR A 316 2.85 10.43 2.23
N CYS A 317 2.38 9.18 2.15
CA CYS A 317 3.07 8.02 2.73
C CYS A 317 4.22 7.47 1.86
N PHE A 318 4.43 8.02 0.66
CA PHE A 318 5.53 7.62 -0.24
C PHE A 318 6.83 8.36 0.02
N VAL A 319 6.79 9.51 0.69
CA VAL A 319 7.94 10.42 0.87
C VAL A 319 9.11 9.74 1.59
N ALA A 320 8.84 9.08 2.72
CA ALA A 320 9.86 8.38 3.49
C ALA A 320 10.49 7.22 2.71
N GLN A 321 9.66 6.44 2.00
CA GLN A 321 10.12 5.31 1.18
C GLN A 321 11.06 5.79 0.07
N ALA A 322 10.64 6.81 -0.67
CA ALA A 322 11.45 7.38 -1.76
C ALA A 322 12.78 7.94 -1.25
N LEU A 323 12.79 8.63 -0.10
CA LEU A 323 14.02 9.16 0.48
C LEU A 323 15.02 8.05 0.81
N VAL A 324 14.59 7.00 1.50
CA VAL A 324 15.45 5.86 1.87
C VAL A 324 15.99 5.18 0.60
N LEU A 325 15.11 4.86 -0.34
CA LEU A 325 15.49 4.18 -1.58
C LEU A 325 16.49 5.01 -2.41
N ARG A 326 16.28 6.33 -2.54
CA ARG A 326 17.22 7.25 -3.22
C ARG A 326 18.56 7.33 -2.50
N ALA A 327 18.55 7.45 -1.16
CA ALA A 327 19.77 7.53 -0.37
C ALA A 327 20.60 6.24 -0.42
N MET A 328 19.94 5.08 -0.49
CA MET A 328 20.56 3.76 -0.65
C MET A 328 20.89 3.40 -2.11
N LYS A 329 20.47 4.22 -3.08
CA LYS A 329 20.63 3.97 -4.53
C LYS A 329 19.93 2.69 -5.03
N LEU A 330 18.72 2.44 -4.52
CA LEU A 330 17.92 1.25 -4.81
C LEU A 330 16.90 1.43 -5.94
N GLU A 331 16.99 2.49 -6.74
CA GLU A 331 15.99 2.78 -7.77
C GLU A 331 15.90 1.68 -8.83
N ARG A 332 17.03 1.09 -9.20
CA ARG A 332 17.06 -0.05 -10.14
C ARG A 332 16.38 -1.29 -9.57
N ALA A 333 16.57 -1.56 -8.27
CA ALA A 333 15.93 -2.68 -7.59
C ALA A 333 14.42 -2.45 -7.45
N TRP A 334 14.02 -1.21 -7.17
CA TRP A 334 12.63 -0.78 -7.17
C TRP A 334 11.95 -0.95 -8.53
N ASN A 335 12.69 -0.72 -9.62
CA ASN A 335 12.25 -0.95 -11.00
C ASN A 335 10.99 -0.18 -11.40
N HIS A 336 10.86 1.08 -10.93
CA HIS A 336 9.75 1.96 -11.30
C HIS A 336 10.13 3.44 -11.13
N ASP A 337 10.84 4.02 -12.10
CA ASP A 337 11.36 5.39 -12.00
C ASP A 337 10.26 6.45 -11.85
N ALA A 338 9.08 6.20 -12.43
CA ALA A 338 7.93 7.08 -12.33
C ALA A 338 7.47 7.29 -10.88
N PHE A 339 7.66 6.30 -9.99
CA PHE A 339 7.39 6.49 -8.56
C PHE A 339 8.24 7.61 -7.97
N PHE A 340 9.54 7.62 -8.24
CA PHE A 340 10.42 8.61 -7.65
C PHE A 340 10.19 10.00 -8.21
N ASP A 341 10.02 10.12 -9.54
CA ASP A 341 9.68 11.40 -10.17
C ASP A 341 8.33 11.90 -9.68
N TYR A 342 7.35 11.00 -9.46
CA TYR A 342 6.06 11.36 -8.87
C TYR A 342 6.20 11.92 -7.44
N VAL A 343 7.00 11.27 -6.59
CA VAL A 343 7.21 11.78 -5.22
C VAL A 343 7.98 13.10 -5.23
N ASP A 344 8.94 13.27 -6.15
CA ASP A 344 9.61 14.56 -6.35
C ASP A 344 8.63 15.65 -6.81
N ARG A 345 7.72 15.34 -7.75
CA ARG A 345 6.63 16.25 -8.12
C ARG A 345 5.80 16.61 -6.89
N TRP A 346 5.31 15.61 -6.17
CA TRP A 346 4.51 15.81 -4.96
C TRP A 346 5.22 16.69 -3.93
N MET A 347 6.54 16.65 -3.82
CA MET A 347 7.27 17.44 -2.84
C MET A 347 7.75 18.82 -3.33
N PHE A 348 7.85 19.03 -4.65
CA PHE A 348 8.43 20.25 -5.24
C PHE A 348 7.49 21.06 -6.15
N GLU A 349 6.35 20.53 -6.58
CA GLU A 349 5.36 21.26 -7.38
C GLU A 349 4.64 22.30 -6.49
N ASP A 350 4.60 23.56 -6.95
CA ASP A 350 3.76 24.59 -6.32
C ASP A 350 2.31 24.34 -6.69
N ASP A 351 1.58 23.64 -5.81
CA ASP A 351 0.22 23.19 -6.10
C ASP A 351 -0.86 24.26 -5.90
N LYS A 352 -0.52 25.41 -5.33
CA LYS A 352 -1.52 26.42 -4.95
C LYS A 352 -2.34 26.92 -6.15
N PRO A 353 -1.75 27.26 -7.31
CA PRO A 353 -2.52 27.61 -8.51
C PRO A 353 -3.44 26.47 -8.97
N PHE A 354 -2.98 25.22 -8.86
CA PHE A 354 -3.71 24.04 -9.30
C PHE A 354 -4.90 23.74 -8.38
N ARG A 355 -4.73 23.85 -7.06
CA ARG A 355 -5.82 23.72 -6.09
C ARG A 355 -6.93 24.76 -6.32
N ILE A 356 -6.55 26.00 -6.60
CA ILE A 356 -7.50 27.08 -6.95
C ILE A 356 -8.30 26.71 -8.21
N GLU A 357 -7.64 26.14 -9.23
CA GLU A 357 -8.33 25.70 -10.44
C GLU A 357 -9.27 24.51 -10.19
N ILE A 358 -8.82 23.49 -9.44
CA ILE A 358 -9.66 22.34 -9.06
C ILE A 358 -10.92 22.81 -8.30
N ALA A 359 -10.76 23.74 -7.36
CA ALA A 359 -11.85 24.23 -6.51
C ALA A 359 -12.99 24.89 -7.31
N LYS A 360 -12.74 25.39 -8.53
CA LYS A 360 -13.78 25.96 -9.42
C LYS A 360 -14.79 24.91 -9.89
N TYR A 361 -14.38 23.65 -9.98
CA TYR A 361 -15.18 22.57 -10.56
C TYR A 361 -15.50 21.44 -9.56
N CYS A 362 -14.96 21.50 -8.34
CA CYS A 362 -15.15 20.48 -7.32
C CYS A 362 -16.64 20.16 -7.07
N LYS A 363 -16.98 18.88 -7.19
CA LYS A 363 -18.34 18.35 -7.01
C LYS A 363 -18.45 17.62 -5.66
N PRO A 364 -19.64 17.58 -5.02
CA PRO A 364 -19.87 16.78 -3.81
C PRO A 364 -19.42 15.31 -3.99
N ALA A 365 -18.88 14.63 -2.97
CA ALA A 365 -18.98 14.90 -1.53
C ALA A 365 -17.81 15.71 -0.90
N TYR A 366 -16.93 16.31 -1.69
CA TYR A 366 -15.76 17.04 -1.18
C TYR A 366 -16.04 18.54 -1.10
N SER A 367 -15.56 19.18 -0.03
CA SER A 367 -15.67 20.64 0.07
C SER A 367 -14.57 21.29 -0.76
N LYS A 368 -14.97 22.19 -1.66
CA LYS A 368 -14.06 23.16 -2.28
C LYS A 368 -13.19 23.88 -1.25
N ASP A 369 -13.69 24.02 -0.01
CA ASP A 369 -13.01 24.73 1.06
C ASP A 369 -11.74 23.99 1.49
N THR A 370 -11.71 22.65 1.45
CA THR A 370 -10.49 21.88 1.77
C THR A 370 -9.36 22.16 0.78
N TYR A 371 -9.67 22.40 -0.50
CA TYR A 371 -8.67 22.77 -1.50
C TYR A 371 -8.14 24.19 -1.30
N LEU A 372 -8.93 25.10 -0.72
CA LEU A 372 -8.61 26.53 -0.61
C LEU A 372 -8.07 26.92 0.77
N ASP A 373 -8.31 26.10 1.79
CA ASP A 373 -7.90 26.34 3.16
C ASP A 373 -6.43 25.99 3.36
N ASP A 374 -5.56 27.00 3.31
CA ASP A 374 -4.11 26.87 3.53
C ASP A 374 -3.75 26.30 4.93
N SER A 375 -4.70 26.22 5.88
CA SER A 375 -4.49 25.52 7.17
C SER A 375 -4.62 23.99 7.08
N LYS A 376 -5.12 23.46 5.95
CA LYS A 376 -5.24 22.02 5.66
C LYS A 376 -4.01 21.53 4.90
N ASP A 377 -2.83 21.82 5.42
CA ASP A 377 -1.55 21.44 4.81
C ASP A 377 -1.43 19.94 4.51
N TRP A 378 -2.07 19.09 5.31
CA TRP A 378 -2.18 17.63 5.09
C TRP A 378 -2.81 17.23 3.75
N PHE A 379 -3.50 18.14 3.07
CA PHE A 379 -4.16 17.92 1.78
C PHE A 379 -3.40 18.56 0.59
N HIS A 380 -2.24 19.16 0.84
CA HIS A 380 -1.47 19.91 -0.15
C HIS A 380 -0.18 19.19 -0.53
N GLU A 381 0.29 19.44 -1.75
CA GLU A 381 1.60 18.97 -2.19
C GLU A 381 2.69 19.53 -1.26
N GLY A 382 3.72 18.72 -1.01
CA GLY A 382 4.78 19.01 -0.04
C GLY A 382 4.49 18.51 1.38
N TYR A 383 3.36 17.84 1.62
CA TYR A 383 3.07 17.17 2.89
C TYR A 383 3.67 15.76 2.94
N ALA A 384 4.27 15.40 4.08
CA ALA A 384 4.99 14.13 4.25
C ALA A 384 4.50 13.34 5.47
N ASP A 385 3.24 13.54 5.89
CA ASP A 385 2.59 13.01 7.10
C ASP A 385 3.23 13.45 8.43
N GLN A 386 4.53 13.22 8.59
CA GLN A 386 5.29 13.54 9.78
C GLN A 386 6.25 14.72 9.53
N PRO A 387 6.23 15.78 10.37
CA PRO A 387 7.12 16.93 10.20
C PRO A 387 8.62 16.57 10.16
N TRP A 388 9.04 15.58 10.95
CA TRP A 388 10.45 15.15 10.98
C TRP A 388 10.88 14.45 9.67
N VAL A 389 9.96 13.76 8.99
CA VAL A 389 10.22 13.18 7.65
C VAL A 389 10.39 14.30 6.63
N LYS A 390 9.56 15.35 6.69
CA LYS A 390 9.71 16.53 5.81
C LYS A 390 11.04 17.25 6.02
N GLU A 391 11.52 17.34 7.25
CA GLU A 391 12.84 17.91 7.57
C GLU A 391 13.96 17.10 6.93
N LEU A 392 13.92 15.77 7.09
CA LEU A 392 14.89 14.87 6.43
C LEU A 392 14.82 14.97 4.91
N TRP A 393 13.63 14.95 4.33
CA TRP A 393 13.43 15.10 2.88
C TRP A 393 14.08 16.40 2.38
N THR A 394 13.74 17.53 2.99
CA THR A 394 14.23 18.85 2.60
C THR A 394 15.74 18.92 2.64
N LYS A 395 16.37 18.29 3.64
CA LYS A 395 17.81 18.30 3.82
C LYS A 395 18.55 17.33 2.90
N TYR A 396 18.07 16.10 2.76
CA TYR A 396 18.84 15.01 2.15
C TYR A 396 18.42 14.68 0.72
N ARG A 397 17.17 14.94 0.31
CA ARG A 397 16.76 14.69 -1.08
C ARG A 397 17.62 15.46 -2.10
N PRO A 398 17.94 16.76 -1.90
CA PRO A 398 18.81 17.50 -2.83
C PRO A 398 20.26 16.99 -2.91
N LEU A 399 20.69 16.17 -1.94
CA LEU A 399 22.04 15.60 -1.90
C LEU A 399 22.13 14.26 -2.65
N CYS A 400 20.98 13.66 -2.98
CA CYS A 400 20.93 12.45 -3.77
C CYS A 400 21.34 12.75 -5.23
N PRO A 401 22.10 11.88 -5.91
CA PRO A 401 22.61 12.16 -7.27
C PRO A 401 21.53 12.38 -8.33
N ALA A 402 20.34 11.79 -8.14
CA ALA A 402 19.24 11.91 -9.08
C ALA A 402 18.64 13.33 -9.06
N PRO A 403 18.30 13.90 -10.24
CA PRO A 403 17.69 15.22 -10.33
C PRO A 403 16.36 15.28 -9.58
N THR A 404 16.00 16.45 -9.04
CA THR A 404 14.74 16.68 -8.31
C THR A 404 13.60 17.16 -9.22
N ASP A 405 13.88 17.37 -10.50
CA ASP A 405 12.96 17.89 -11.51
C ASP A 405 12.76 16.91 -12.69
N GLY A 406 13.11 15.63 -12.51
CA GLY A 406 12.91 14.57 -13.50
C GLY A 406 11.46 14.47 -13.98
N TRP A 407 10.51 14.80 -13.10
CA TRP A 407 9.08 14.89 -13.39
C TRP A 407 8.69 15.97 -14.40
N LYS A 408 9.57 16.93 -14.73
CA LYS A 408 9.34 17.92 -15.79
C LYS A 408 9.83 17.44 -17.16
N GLN A 409 10.67 16.40 -17.18
CA GLN A 409 11.32 15.91 -18.38
C GLN A 409 10.39 14.96 -19.14
N LYS A 410 10.50 14.96 -20.47
CA LYS A 410 9.72 14.03 -21.29
C LYS A 410 10.26 12.62 -21.16
N HIS A 411 9.39 11.68 -20.84
CA HIS A 411 9.66 10.24 -20.76
C HIS A 411 8.78 9.46 -21.75
N ASP A 412 8.97 8.14 -21.85
CA ASP A 412 8.02 7.29 -22.55
C ASP A 412 6.72 7.16 -21.73
N ASP A 413 5.66 7.77 -22.24
CA ASP A 413 4.32 7.78 -21.64
C ASP A 413 3.37 6.77 -22.31
N SER A 414 3.89 5.89 -23.16
CA SER A 414 3.08 4.94 -23.94
C SER A 414 2.22 4.06 -23.04
N TYR A 415 2.72 3.63 -21.88
CA TYR A 415 1.96 2.87 -20.89
C TYR A 415 0.67 3.59 -20.49
N TYR A 416 0.78 4.84 -20.04
CA TYR A 416 -0.34 5.63 -19.58
C TYR A 416 -1.31 5.99 -20.72
N ARG A 417 -0.78 6.42 -21.87
CA ARG A 417 -1.62 6.74 -23.05
C ARG A 417 -2.42 5.53 -23.53
N ASN A 418 -1.79 4.35 -23.59
CA ASN A 418 -2.47 3.12 -23.98
C ASN A 418 -3.59 2.77 -23.00
N ALA A 419 -3.39 2.96 -21.69
CA ALA A 419 -4.42 2.74 -20.69
C ALA A 419 -5.63 3.68 -20.88
N VAL A 420 -5.37 4.98 -21.09
CA VAL A 420 -6.40 5.99 -21.38
C VAL A 420 -7.19 5.64 -22.65
N GLU A 421 -6.49 5.27 -23.74
CA GLU A 421 -7.14 4.89 -25.00
C GLU A 421 -8.02 3.64 -24.87
N LYS A 422 -7.52 2.61 -24.19
CA LYS A 422 -8.30 1.39 -23.94
C LYS A 422 -9.55 1.67 -23.10
N GLN A 423 -9.43 2.49 -22.06
CA GLN A 423 -10.55 2.86 -21.20
C GLN A 423 -11.63 3.66 -21.96
N ARG A 424 -11.22 4.57 -22.86
CA ARG A 424 -12.15 5.29 -23.75
C ARG A 424 -12.90 4.37 -24.71
N LYS A 425 -12.22 3.34 -25.24
CA LYS A 425 -12.85 2.34 -26.12
C LYS A 425 -13.86 1.47 -25.36
N GLN A 426 -13.54 1.05 -24.13
CA GLN A 426 -14.44 0.25 -23.30
C GLN A 426 -15.69 1.02 -22.84
N SER A 427 -15.55 2.30 -22.52
CA SER A 427 -16.67 3.16 -22.11
C SER A 427 -17.62 3.57 -23.26
N GLY A 428 -17.35 3.13 -24.51
CA GLY A 428 -18.22 3.39 -25.66
C GLY A 428 -18.23 4.86 -26.12
N LEU A 429 -17.28 5.68 -25.67
CA LEU A 429 -17.23 7.11 -25.98
C LEU A 429 -16.81 7.44 -27.43
N GLU A 430 -16.49 6.45 -28.26
CA GLU A 430 -15.99 6.66 -29.63
C GLU A 430 -17.04 6.45 -30.76
N LEU A 431 -18.33 6.25 -30.48
CA LEU A 431 -19.34 5.99 -31.54
C LEU A 431 -20.65 6.79 -31.43
N ARG A 432 -20.58 8.09 -31.07
CA ARG A 432 -21.71 9.03 -31.22
C ARG A 432 -21.37 10.33 -31.94
N HIS A 433 -20.52 10.27 -32.96
CA HIS A 433 -20.43 11.33 -33.96
C HIS A 433 -20.32 10.75 -35.37
N ARG A 434 -21.38 10.08 -35.84
CA ARG A 434 -21.77 9.93 -37.26
C ARG A 434 -23.01 9.04 -37.36
N SER A 435 -24.18 9.67 -37.42
CA SER A 435 -25.29 9.35 -38.34
C SER A 435 -26.62 9.86 -37.77
N ARG A 436 -27.27 10.72 -38.55
CA ARG A 436 -28.64 11.20 -38.35
C ARG A 436 -29.65 10.06 -38.53
N GLY A 437 -30.72 10.08 -37.75
CA GLY A 437 -32.07 9.66 -38.16
C GLY A 437 -32.46 8.19 -37.93
N LEU A 438 -33.23 7.93 -36.87
CA LEU A 438 -34.54 7.24 -36.81
C LEU A 438 -34.79 6.72 -35.38
N PRO A 439 -36.04 6.74 -34.87
CA PRO A 439 -36.35 6.26 -33.52
C PRO A 439 -36.60 4.75 -33.55
N PHE A 440 -36.13 4.03 -32.53
CA PHE A 440 -36.64 2.68 -32.27
C PHE A 440 -36.84 2.41 -30.78
N ILE A 441 -37.95 1.72 -30.55
CA ILE A 441 -38.62 1.42 -29.29
C ILE A 441 -38.01 0.18 -28.62
N LEU A 442 -38.08 0.17 -27.29
CA LEU A 442 -37.78 -0.86 -26.29
C LEU A 442 -37.86 -2.34 -26.71
N SER A 443 -36.94 -3.15 -26.17
CA SER A 443 -37.27 -4.51 -25.71
C SER A 443 -36.47 -4.90 -24.47
N ASN A 444 -37.18 -5.19 -23.39
CA ASN A 444 -36.71 -5.87 -22.18
C ASN A 444 -36.18 -7.28 -22.51
N GLY A 445 -35.18 -7.73 -21.75
CA GLY A 445 -35.00 -9.16 -21.49
C GLY A 445 -33.56 -9.66 -21.46
N ALA A 446 -32.87 -9.49 -20.33
CA ALA A 446 -31.87 -10.45 -19.86
C ALA A 446 -31.72 -10.31 -18.34
N LYS A 447 -32.24 -11.30 -17.62
CA LYS A 447 -31.98 -11.53 -16.19
C LYS A 447 -30.55 -12.04 -16.05
N THR A 448 -29.77 -11.46 -15.15
CA THR A 448 -28.67 -12.14 -14.47
C THR A 448 -28.79 -11.86 -12.98
N ASP A 449 -29.28 -12.89 -12.29
CA ASP A 449 -29.29 -13.05 -10.85
C ASP A 449 -27.86 -13.19 -10.28
N PHE A 450 -27.77 -13.05 -8.95
CA PHE A 450 -26.59 -13.14 -8.06
C PHE A 450 -25.77 -11.85 -7.84
N ILE A 451 -26.34 -10.94 -7.06
CA ILE A 451 -25.59 -10.08 -6.15
C ILE A 451 -25.96 -10.53 -4.72
N PRO A 452 -25.04 -11.06 -3.91
CA PRO A 452 -25.32 -11.36 -2.51
C PRO A 452 -25.69 -10.07 -1.77
N ALA A 453 -26.78 -10.11 -0.99
CA ALA A 453 -27.38 -8.97 -0.30
C ALA A 453 -26.49 -8.28 0.76
N GLY A 454 -25.23 -8.69 0.91
CA GLY A 454 -24.24 -8.08 1.80
C GLY A 454 -23.48 -6.87 1.22
N LEU A 455 -23.47 -6.69 -0.11
CA LEU A 455 -22.61 -5.67 -0.75
C LEU A 455 -23.19 -4.24 -0.73
N LYS A 456 -24.45 -4.05 -0.32
CA LYS A 456 -25.08 -2.71 -0.24
C LYS A 456 -24.72 -1.93 1.02
N LYS A 457 -24.06 -2.55 2.02
CA LYS A 457 -23.75 -1.91 3.31
C LYS A 457 -22.29 -1.52 3.54
N ALA A 458 -21.37 -1.91 2.66
CA ALA A 458 -19.96 -1.51 2.68
C ALA A 458 -19.68 -0.20 1.91
N ILE A 459 -20.72 0.52 1.45
CA ILE A 459 -20.59 1.57 0.41
C ILE A 459 -20.84 2.99 0.98
N SER A 460 -20.93 3.15 2.30
CA SER A 460 -21.17 4.46 2.92
C SER A 460 -20.56 4.61 4.31
N ALA A 461 -19.23 4.65 4.44
CA ALA A 461 -18.58 5.18 5.64
C ALA A 461 -17.06 5.35 5.45
N VAL A 462 -16.64 6.38 4.72
CA VAL A 462 -15.54 7.21 5.24
C VAL A 462 -16.21 8.50 5.66
N PRO A 463 -16.63 8.64 6.92
CA PRO A 463 -17.05 9.94 7.39
C PRO A 463 -15.82 10.85 7.37
N LEU A 464 -15.99 12.06 6.83
CA LEU A 464 -15.00 13.15 6.94
C LEU A 464 -14.57 13.43 8.39
N SER A 465 -15.22 12.83 9.40
CA SER A 465 -14.82 12.90 10.81
C SER A 465 -13.54 12.13 11.15
N ALA A 466 -12.92 11.44 10.20
CA ALA A 466 -11.57 10.87 10.38
C ALA A 466 -10.44 11.82 9.90
N LEU A 467 -10.78 13.03 9.45
CA LEU A 467 -9.84 14.05 8.94
C LEU A 467 -9.71 15.26 9.89
N SER A 468 -9.92 15.06 11.19
CA SER A 468 -9.72 16.07 12.24
C SER A 468 -9.02 15.51 13.46
#